data_AF-A0A6J4TW67-F1
#
_entry.id   AF-A0A6J4TW67-F1
#
_cell.length_a   1.000
_cell.length_b   1.000
_cell.length_c   1.000
_cell.angle_alpha   90.00
_cell.angle_beta   90.00
_cell.angle_gamma   90.00
#
_symmetry.space_group_name_H-M   'P 1'
#
loop_
_entity.id
_entity.type
_entity.pdbx_description
1 polymer ?
#
loop_
_entity_poly.entity_id
_entity_poly.type
_entity_poly.pdbx_seq_one_letter_code
_entity_poly.pdbx_strand_id
1 'polypeptide(L)'
;TAYEALDEGLARASARGARLVLLITGKPPTSAAPPIRRGAIRAAVGDWLHASRHAANIAAVRNAAPRHGGAGALYIVLRRGG
;
A
#
# COMPACT_ATOMS: atom_id res chain seq x y z
N THR A 1 -14.13 -4.24 0.38
CA THR A 1 -13.70 -2.82 0.22
C THR A 1 -12.22 -2.74 -0.15
N ALA A 2 -11.66 -1.55 -0.44
CA ALA A 2 -10.22 -1.41 -0.69
C ALA A 2 -9.37 -1.74 0.56
N TYR A 3 -9.90 -1.46 1.76
CA TYR A 3 -9.27 -1.81 3.03
C TYR A 3 -9.17 -3.33 3.23
N GLU A 4 -10.28 -4.07 3.05
CA GLU A 4 -10.27 -5.55 3.15
C GLU A 4 -9.26 -6.19 2.18
N ALA A 5 -9.19 -5.69 0.93
CA ALA A 5 -8.25 -6.21 -0.05
C ALA A 5 -6.77 -6.01 0.36
N LEU A 6 -6.47 -4.88 1.00
CA LEU A 6 -5.15 -4.62 1.58
C LEU A 6 -4.85 -5.57 2.74
N ASP A 7 -5.79 -5.68 3.67
CA ASP A 7 -5.67 -6.49 4.88
C ASP A 7 -5.45 -7.98 4.55
N GLU A 8 -6.28 -8.56 3.66
CA GLU A 8 -6.09 -9.92 3.19
C GLU A 8 -4.78 -10.09 2.39
N GLY A 9 -4.42 -9.09 1.59
CA GLY A 9 -3.18 -9.09 0.81
C GLY A 9 -1.94 -9.19 1.70
N LEU A 10 -1.93 -8.44 2.81
CA LEU A 10 -0.86 -8.47 3.81
C LEU A 10 -0.84 -9.80 4.56
N ALA A 11 -2.02 -10.35 4.93
CA ALA A 11 -2.11 -11.67 5.54
C ALA A 11 -1.50 -12.76 4.64
N ARG A 12 -1.88 -12.80 3.35
CA ARG A 12 -1.34 -13.74 2.37
C ARG A 12 0.16 -13.55 2.15
N ALA A 13 0.63 -12.32 2.06
CA ALA A 13 2.05 -12.02 1.88
C ALA A 13 2.88 -12.49 3.09
N SER A 14 2.38 -12.23 4.31
CA SER A 14 3.02 -12.67 5.55
C SER A 14 3.07 -14.19 5.64
N ALA A 15 1.95 -14.89 5.36
CA ALA A 15 1.89 -16.35 5.38
C ALA A 15 2.84 -17.01 4.38
N ARG A 16 3.08 -16.35 3.24
CA ARG A 16 4.06 -16.80 2.22
C ARG A 16 5.51 -16.42 2.55
N GLY A 17 5.75 -15.76 3.67
CA GLY A 17 7.08 -15.26 4.01
C GLY A 17 7.61 -14.21 3.01
N ALA A 18 6.73 -13.45 2.35
CA ALA A 18 7.15 -12.35 1.50
C ALA A 18 7.88 -11.28 2.33
N ARG A 19 8.81 -10.57 1.69
CA ARG A 19 9.55 -9.46 2.32
C ARG A 19 9.13 -8.09 1.78
N LEU A 20 8.43 -8.09 0.65
CA LEU A 20 8.04 -6.88 -0.06
C LEU A 20 6.67 -7.10 -0.68
N VAL A 21 5.78 -6.13 -0.49
CA VAL A 21 4.51 -6.02 -1.21
C VAL A 21 4.53 -4.73 -2.00
N LEU A 22 4.22 -4.82 -3.30
CA LEU A 22 3.93 -3.65 -4.13
C LEU A 22 2.43 -3.39 -4.08
N LEU A 23 2.03 -2.31 -3.43
CA LEU A 23 0.65 -1.86 -3.38
C LEU A 23 0.41 -0.76 -4.41
N ILE A 24 -0.53 -0.98 -5.33
CA ILE A 24 -0.92 0.00 -6.34
C ILE A 24 -2.17 0.73 -5.86
N THR A 25 -2.05 2.04 -5.57
CA THR A 25 -3.13 2.88 -5.04
C THR A 25 -3.78 3.76 -6.11
N GLY A 26 -3.22 3.76 -7.32
CA GLY A 26 -3.56 4.71 -8.38
C GLY A 26 -2.82 6.05 -8.21
N LYS A 27 -2.62 6.78 -9.32
CA LYS A 27 -1.95 8.09 -9.32
C LYS A 27 -2.89 9.19 -8.84
N PRO A 28 -2.39 10.20 -8.12
CA PRO A 28 -3.16 11.41 -7.81
C PRO A 28 -3.59 12.11 -9.12
N PRO A 29 -4.70 12.87 -9.09
CA PRO A 29 -5.14 13.63 -10.26
C PRO A 29 -4.07 14.63 -10.70
N THR A 30 -3.89 14.78 -12.01
CA THR A 30 -3.22 15.95 -12.59
C THR A 30 -4.20 17.11 -12.61
N SER A 31 -3.71 18.35 -12.56
CA SER A 31 -4.53 19.57 -12.50
C SER A 31 -5.55 19.73 -13.64
N ALA A 32 -5.43 18.94 -14.71
CA ALA A 32 -6.29 19.01 -15.89
C ALA A 32 -7.45 17.99 -15.92
N ALA A 33 -7.54 17.06 -14.96
CA ALA A 33 -8.61 16.06 -14.94
C ALA A 33 -9.81 16.53 -14.10
N PRO A 34 -11.07 16.28 -14.53
CA PRO A 34 -12.24 16.47 -13.69
C PRO A 34 -12.07 15.75 -12.34
N PRO A 35 -12.64 16.24 -11.23
CA PRO A 35 -12.43 15.68 -9.89
C PRO A 35 -13.18 14.36 -9.72
N ILE A 36 -12.77 13.33 -10.46
CA ILE A 36 -12.99 11.95 -10.06
C ILE A 36 -12.17 11.78 -8.77
N ARG A 37 -12.74 11.16 -7.73
CA ARG A 37 -12.16 10.89 -6.39
C ARG A 37 -10.91 9.97 -6.44
N ARG A 38 -9.97 10.24 -7.35
CA ARG A 38 -8.69 9.56 -7.49
C ARG A 38 -7.77 10.00 -6.36
N GLY A 39 -7.02 9.05 -5.79
CA GLY A 39 -6.12 9.30 -4.67
C GLY A 39 -6.74 9.09 -3.29
N ALA A 40 -8.04 8.82 -3.15
CA ALA A 40 -8.64 8.52 -1.83
C ALA A 40 -8.00 7.30 -1.16
N ILE A 41 -7.72 6.24 -1.93
CA ILE A 41 -6.98 5.06 -1.42
C ILE A 41 -5.58 5.49 -0.97
N ARG A 42 -4.89 6.29 -1.78
CA ARG A 42 -3.53 6.74 -1.47
C ARG A 42 -3.48 7.62 -0.21
N ALA A 43 -4.49 8.44 0.02
CA ALA A 43 -4.60 9.28 1.21
C ALA A 43 -4.89 8.43 2.45
N ALA A 44 -5.76 7.43 2.35
CA ALA A 44 -6.19 6.61 3.49
C ALA A 44 -5.21 5.49 3.88
N VAL A 45 -4.35 5.04 2.94
CA VAL A 45 -3.54 3.83 3.15
C VAL A 45 -2.58 3.94 4.34
N GLY A 46 -2.05 5.13 4.63
CA GLY A 46 -1.14 5.33 5.76
C GLY A 46 -1.84 4.99 7.08
N ASP A 47 -3.02 5.56 7.29
CA ASP A 47 -3.83 5.34 8.50
C ASP A 47 -4.28 3.88 8.59
N TRP A 48 -4.69 3.28 7.47
CA TRP A 48 -5.07 1.86 7.44
C TRP A 48 -3.93 0.94 7.81
N LEU A 49 -2.71 1.19 7.32
CA LEU A 49 -1.53 0.39 7.68
C LEU A 49 -1.15 0.58 9.15
N HIS A 50 -1.31 1.79 9.68
CA HIS A 50 -1.02 2.07 11.09
C HIS A 50 -2.03 1.40 12.04
N ALA A 51 -3.32 1.43 11.69
CA ALA A 51 -4.39 0.81 12.49
C ALA A 51 -4.56 -0.71 12.26
N SER A 52 -3.92 -1.26 11.22
CA SER A 52 -4.03 -2.67 10.87
C SER A 52 -3.38 -3.59 11.91
N ARG A 53 -3.95 -4.79 12.10
CA ARG A 53 -3.32 -5.89 12.84
C ARG A 53 -1.94 -6.30 12.30
N HIS A 54 -1.58 -5.87 11.09
CA HIS A 54 -0.29 -6.14 10.46
C HIS A 54 0.78 -5.09 10.77
N ALA A 55 0.45 -3.99 11.46
CA ALA A 55 1.35 -2.86 11.69
C ALA A 55 2.70 -3.26 12.29
N ALA A 56 2.70 -4.13 13.32
CA ALA A 56 3.91 -4.61 13.96
C ALA A 56 4.84 -5.41 13.02
N ASN A 57 4.29 -5.98 11.94
CA ASN A 57 5.03 -6.76 10.95
C ASN A 57 5.52 -5.89 9.78
N ILE A 58 5.20 -4.60 9.73
CA ILE A 58 5.67 -3.68 8.69
C ILE A 58 6.97 -3.02 9.18
N ALA A 59 8.05 -3.22 8.44
CA ALA A 59 9.34 -2.60 8.74
C ALA A 59 9.45 -1.17 8.17
N ALA A 60 8.86 -0.95 6.99
CA ALA A 60 8.86 0.35 6.34
C ALA A 60 7.77 0.43 5.26
N VAL A 61 7.33 1.66 4.97
CA VAL A 61 6.47 1.98 3.82
C VAL A 61 7.18 3.05 3.01
N ARG A 62 7.34 2.84 1.70
CA ARG A 62 8.10 3.74 0.82
C ARG A 62 7.38 3.94 -0.50
N ASN A 63 7.64 5.06 -1.16
CA ASN A 63 7.22 5.25 -2.56
C ASN A 63 7.83 4.18 -3.46
N ALA A 64 7.02 3.68 -4.39
CA ALA A 64 7.53 2.79 -5.43
C ALA A 64 8.42 3.56 -6.41
N ALA A 65 9.35 2.85 -7.06
CA ALA A 65 10.14 3.42 -8.14
C ALA A 65 9.23 3.77 -9.34
N PRO A 66 9.62 4.74 -10.22
CA PRO A 66 8.81 5.10 -11.38
C PRO A 66 8.42 3.90 -12.27
N ARG A 67 9.34 2.97 -12.49
CA ARG A 67 9.11 1.73 -13.25
C ARG A 67 8.08 0.78 -12.62
N HIS A 68 7.79 0.94 -11.33
CA HIS A 68 6.80 0.15 -10.58
C HIS A 68 5.58 1.00 -10.16
N GLY A 69 5.33 2.13 -10.84
CA GLY A 69 4.14 2.96 -10.65
C GLY A 69 4.38 4.30 -9.94
N GLY A 70 5.57 4.55 -9.41
CA GLY A 70 5.95 5.85 -8.83
C GLY A 70 4.99 6.33 -7.73
N ALA A 71 4.53 7.57 -7.84
CA ALA A 71 3.57 8.17 -6.90
C ALA A 71 2.22 7.42 -6.81
N GLY A 72 1.92 6.53 -7.76
CA GLY A 72 0.71 5.71 -7.74
C GLY A 72 0.84 4.39 -6.99
N ALA A 73 2.00 4.11 -6.39
CA ALA A 73 2.26 2.86 -5.70
C ALA A 73 3.20 3.00 -4.49
N LEU A 74 3.18 1.99 -3.63
CA LEU A 74 3.98 1.89 -2.42
C LEU A 74 4.67 0.52 -2.35
N TYR A 75 5.90 0.53 -1.87
CA TYR A 75 6.53 -0.64 -1.31
C TYR A 75 6.20 -0.74 0.18
N ILE A 76 5.62 -1.85 0.59
CA ILE A 76 5.44 -2.23 1.99
C ILE A 76 6.46 -3.31 2.29
N VAL A 77 7.44 -2.98 3.14
CA VAL A 77 8.50 -3.89 3.56
C VAL A 77 8.02 -4.64 4.80
N LEU A 78 8.02 -5.96 4.74
CA LEU A 78 7.60 -6.82 5.85
C LEU A 78 8.81 -7.29 6.65
N ARG A 79 8.64 -7.36 7.98
CA ARG A 79 9.62 -7.96 8.88
C ARG A 79 9.73 -9.46 8.59
N ARG A 80 10.89 -10.03 8.89
CA ARG A 80 11.08 -11.47 8.86
C ARG A 80 10.27 -12.08 10.00
N GLY A 81 9.31 -12.95 9.68
CA GLY A 81 8.76 -13.88 10.66
C GLY A 81 9.90 -14.74 11.18
N GLY A 82 10.10 -14.75 12.49
CA GLY A 82 10.95 -15.72 13.17
C GLY A 82 10.43 -17.13 12.96
#